data_AF-A0A4Q4TXM7-F1
#
_entry.id   AF-A0A4Q4TXM7-F1
#
_cell.length_a   1.000
_cell.length_b   1.000
_cell.length_c   1.000
_cell.angle_alpha   90.00
_cell.angle_beta   90.00
_cell.angle_gamma   90.00
#
_symmetry.space_group_name_H-M   'P 1'
#
loop_
_entity.id
_entity.type
_entity.pdbx_description
1 polymer ?
#
loop_
_entity_poly.entity_id
_entity_poly.type
_entity_poly.pdbx_seq_one_letter_code
_entity_poly.pdbx_strand_id
1 'polypeptide(L)'
;MDCPCGGSPTGSPPNVANFLDVSDPDTFQRAFREGTITGDYALQHTSDLVRWPLLLKYGGVYADVGMMQIDDLDRMWSETVGNPSSRFEILGYNIGGVEERSLTNYFLAAGRNNPMFERCHRLLLALWAADSGKDSTEGMHMSPLLKGVPLQGESFGDGTRRELSDYIIQAQAMTMTMGLVDEEDGWDGPRYVAEHIYAIDCMEGSQLINDFTAWDCSKAYELLSLPLPKAGESESAEQEQAREIVEGCLRRVWVQARPRADSESPGRYSGVTVEEA
;
A
#
# COMPACT_ATOMS: atom_id res chain seq x y z
N MET A 1 10.92 2.59 -30.59
CA MET A 1 9.80 1.64 -30.40
C MET A 1 8.98 2.25 -29.31
N ASP A 2 8.02 3.08 -29.71
CA ASP A 2 7.24 3.89 -28.81
C ASP A 2 6.10 3.03 -28.28
N CYS A 3 6.09 2.78 -26.97
CA CYS A 3 4.97 2.18 -26.28
C CYS A 3 4.25 3.33 -25.56
N PRO A 4 3.16 3.89 -26.13
CA PRO A 4 2.63 5.16 -25.66
C PRO A 4 1.88 5.07 -24.34
N CYS A 5 1.68 3.91 -23.73
CA CYS A 5 1.08 3.82 -22.39
C CYS A 5 1.92 2.82 -21.60
N GLY A 6 2.46 3.24 -20.45
CA GLY A 6 3.29 2.39 -19.58
C GLY A 6 2.61 1.04 -19.32
N GLY A 7 3.28 -0.04 -19.70
CA GLY A 7 2.72 -1.39 -19.67
C GLY A 7 2.96 -2.11 -20.99
N SER A 8 2.93 -3.44 -20.95
CA SER A 8 3.28 -4.32 -22.06
C SER A 8 2.70 -3.90 -23.43
N PRO A 9 3.36 -4.21 -24.56
CA PRO A 9 2.95 -3.77 -25.89
C PRO A 9 1.45 -3.93 -26.16
N THR A 10 0.84 -3.00 -26.89
CA THR A 10 -0.58 -3.06 -27.25
C THR A 10 -0.91 -4.41 -27.89
N GLY A 11 -1.91 -5.12 -27.35
CA GLY A 11 -2.29 -6.47 -27.78
C GLY A 11 -1.55 -7.62 -27.08
N SER A 12 -0.59 -7.34 -26.20
CA SER A 12 -0.06 -8.36 -25.29
C SER A 12 -1.11 -8.76 -24.24
N PRO A 13 -1.14 -10.03 -23.79
CA PRO A 13 -2.14 -10.49 -22.83
C PRO A 13 -2.25 -9.67 -21.52
N PRO A 14 -1.15 -9.23 -20.88
CA PRO A 14 -1.24 -8.49 -19.62
C PRO A 14 -1.50 -6.99 -19.81
N ASN A 15 -1.71 -6.49 -21.04
CA ASN A 15 -1.98 -5.07 -21.25
C ASN A 15 -3.30 -4.65 -20.56
N VAL A 16 -3.26 -3.55 -19.83
CA VAL A 16 -4.40 -3.02 -19.04
C VAL A 16 -5.65 -2.75 -19.88
N ALA A 17 -5.50 -2.41 -21.17
CA ALA A 17 -6.63 -2.19 -22.08
C ALA A 17 -7.47 -3.45 -22.33
N ASN A 18 -6.96 -4.64 -22.00
CA ASN A 18 -7.74 -5.88 -22.02
C ASN A 18 -8.68 -6.01 -20.82
N PHE A 19 -8.47 -5.21 -19.77
CA PHE A 19 -9.17 -5.29 -18.48
C PHE A 19 -10.00 -4.04 -18.17
N LEU A 20 -9.56 -2.86 -18.62
CA LEU A 20 -10.21 -1.58 -18.35
C LEU A 20 -10.40 -0.80 -19.66
N ASP A 21 -11.44 0.03 -19.71
CA ASP A 21 -11.58 1.01 -20.78
C ASP A 21 -10.60 2.15 -20.51
N VAL A 22 -9.42 2.07 -21.12
CA VAL A 22 -8.35 3.07 -20.97
C VAL A 22 -8.68 4.41 -21.61
N SER A 23 -9.82 4.55 -22.30
CA SER A 23 -10.26 5.83 -22.87
C SER A 23 -11.24 6.59 -21.97
N ASP A 24 -11.78 5.93 -20.94
CA ASP A 24 -12.80 6.48 -20.05
C ASP A 24 -12.24 7.63 -19.20
N PRO A 25 -12.74 8.88 -19.36
CA PRO A 25 -12.32 10.02 -18.55
C PRO A 25 -12.67 9.89 -17.06
N ASP A 26 -13.67 9.07 -16.72
CA ASP A 26 -14.12 8.90 -15.34
C ASP A 26 -13.26 7.87 -14.58
N THR A 27 -12.48 7.07 -15.32
CA THR A 27 -11.52 6.09 -14.77
C THR A 27 -10.07 6.57 -14.90
N PHE A 28 -9.72 7.28 -15.98
CA PHE A 28 -8.33 7.68 -16.26
C PHE A 28 -8.21 9.14 -16.65
N GLN A 29 -7.25 9.84 -16.04
CA GLN A 29 -6.93 11.22 -16.36
C GLN A 29 -6.31 11.35 -17.77
N ARG A 30 -6.37 12.57 -18.30
CA ARG A 30 -5.83 12.92 -19.64
C ARG A 30 -4.42 12.39 -19.89
N ALA A 31 -3.49 12.59 -18.95
CA ALA A 31 -2.09 12.17 -19.14
C ALA A 31 -1.92 10.65 -19.32
N PHE A 32 -2.70 9.85 -18.61
CA PHE A 32 -2.69 8.39 -18.79
C PHE A 32 -3.22 8.00 -20.18
N ARG A 33 -4.38 8.56 -20.55
CA ARG A 33 -5.08 8.24 -21.80
C ARG A 33 -4.30 8.66 -23.05
N GLU A 34 -3.60 9.79 -22.97
CA GLU A 34 -2.79 10.33 -24.05
C GLU A 34 -1.36 9.80 -24.05
N GLY A 35 -0.95 9.06 -23.02
CA GLY A 35 0.40 8.54 -22.95
C GLY A 35 1.48 9.58 -22.64
N THR A 36 1.10 10.62 -21.90
CA THR A 36 1.92 11.81 -21.68
C THR A 36 2.41 11.94 -20.24
N ILE A 37 2.29 10.90 -19.41
CA ILE A 37 2.84 10.91 -18.05
C ILE A 37 4.38 11.05 -18.11
N THR A 38 4.92 12.02 -17.38
CA THR A 38 6.36 12.35 -17.34
C THR A 38 6.97 12.15 -15.95
N GLY A 39 8.29 12.37 -15.85
CA GLY A 39 9.08 12.22 -14.63
C GLY A 39 9.80 10.87 -14.51
N ASP A 40 10.75 10.79 -13.58
CA ASP A 40 11.63 9.62 -13.39
C ASP A 40 10.87 8.34 -13.01
N TYR A 41 9.66 8.51 -12.47
CA TYR A 41 8.82 7.42 -11.97
C TYR A 41 7.52 7.26 -12.78
N ALA A 42 7.46 7.76 -14.02
CA ALA A 42 6.26 7.72 -14.86
C ALA A 42 5.62 6.31 -14.96
N LEU A 43 6.43 5.25 -15.05
CA LEU A 43 5.93 3.86 -15.10
C LEU A 43 5.29 3.41 -13.78
N GLN A 44 5.88 3.81 -12.64
CA GLN A 44 5.30 3.54 -11.33
C GLN A 44 3.95 4.25 -11.19
N HIS A 45 3.89 5.53 -11.56
CA HIS A 45 2.65 6.30 -11.51
C HIS A 45 1.59 5.75 -12.46
N THR A 46 1.99 5.22 -13.62
CA THR A 46 1.09 4.48 -14.51
C THR A 46 0.48 3.27 -13.79
N SER A 47 1.26 2.51 -13.02
CA SER A 47 0.75 1.40 -12.19
C SER A 47 -0.19 1.89 -11.08
N ASP A 48 0.16 2.99 -10.42
CA ASP A 48 -0.66 3.60 -9.37
C ASP A 48 -2.07 3.94 -9.91
N LEU A 49 -2.15 4.49 -11.11
CA LEU A 49 -3.43 4.88 -11.72
C LEU A 49 -4.33 3.70 -12.10
N VAL A 50 -3.75 2.50 -12.23
CA VAL A 50 -4.47 1.29 -12.65
C VAL A 50 -4.96 0.47 -11.45
N ARG A 51 -4.29 0.54 -10.29
CA ARG A 51 -4.58 -0.39 -9.19
C ARG A 51 -5.99 -0.31 -8.63
N TRP A 52 -6.50 0.90 -8.36
CA TRP A 52 -7.86 1.05 -7.84
C TRP A 52 -8.92 0.74 -8.90
N PRO A 53 -8.83 1.21 -10.16
CA PRO A 53 -9.73 0.77 -11.21
C PRO A 53 -9.85 -0.76 -11.34
N LEU A 54 -8.73 -1.49 -11.26
CA LEU A 54 -8.75 -2.96 -11.27
C LEU A 54 -9.47 -3.53 -10.04
N LEU A 55 -9.12 -3.05 -8.84
CA LEU A 55 -9.75 -3.50 -7.59
C LEU A 55 -11.25 -3.18 -7.54
N LEU A 56 -11.65 -1.99 -7.98
CA LEU A 56 -13.05 -1.57 -8.02
C LEU A 56 -13.86 -2.45 -8.98
N LYS A 57 -13.33 -2.73 -10.18
CA LYS A 57 -14.01 -3.52 -11.20
C LYS A 57 -14.06 -5.01 -10.86
N TYR A 58 -12.95 -5.57 -10.38
CA TYR A 58 -12.78 -7.03 -10.27
C TYR A 58 -12.75 -7.53 -8.82
N GLY A 59 -12.41 -6.68 -7.85
CA GLY A 59 -12.01 -7.11 -6.52
C GLY A 59 -10.72 -7.92 -6.57
N GLY A 60 -10.41 -8.61 -5.48
CA GLY A 60 -9.24 -9.49 -5.39
C GLY A 60 -8.05 -8.76 -4.80
N VAL A 61 -6.86 -9.03 -5.32
CA VAL A 61 -5.57 -8.60 -4.76
C VAL A 61 -4.78 -7.85 -5.82
N TYR A 62 -4.30 -6.67 -5.47
CA TYR A 62 -3.22 -5.98 -6.14
C TYR A 62 -1.94 -6.16 -5.32
N ALA A 63 -0.85 -6.52 -5.98
CA ALA A 63 0.49 -6.60 -5.38
C ALA A 63 1.53 -6.05 -6.36
N ASP A 64 2.45 -5.23 -5.87
CA ASP A 64 3.58 -4.75 -6.66
C ASP A 64 4.47 -5.93 -7.08
N VAL A 65 5.01 -5.87 -8.29
CA VAL A 65 5.83 -6.96 -8.88
C VAL A 65 7.14 -7.21 -8.14
N GLY A 66 7.61 -6.23 -7.34
CA GLY A 66 8.79 -6.37 -6.49
C GLY A 66 8.49 -6.99 -5.13
N MET A 67 7.23 -7.27 -4.82
CA MET A 67 6.83 -7.83 -3.55
C MET A 67 6.81 -9.37 -3.60
N MET A 68 7.35 -9.98 -2.55
CA MET A 68 7.18 -11.40 -2.28
C MET A 68 6.29 -11.58 -1.04
N GLN A 69 5.05 -12.01 -1.25
CA GLN A 69 4.17 -12.39 -0.13
C GLN A 69 4.67 -13.74 0.44
N ILE A 70 5.04 -13.74 1.72
CA ILE A 70 5.61 -14.93 2.39
C ILE A 70 4.52 -15.74 3.14
N ASP A 71 3.28 -15.25 3.20
CA ASP A 71 2.15 -15.87 3.92
C ASP A 71 1.10 -16.56 3.02
N ASP A 72 0.16 -17.28 3.64
CA ASP A 72 -0.97 -17.96 3.00
C ASP A 72 -2.04 -16.96 2.57
N LEU A 73 -1.95 -16.51 1.31
CA LEU A 73 -2.89 -15.56 0.71
C LEU A 73 -4.33 -16.08 0.70
N ASP A 74 -4.54 -17.38 0.45
CA ASP A 74 -5.88 -17.99 0.40
C ASP A 74 -6.51 -17.94 1.79
N ARG A 75 -5.73 -18.23 2.84
CA ARG A 75 -6.21 -18.09 4.22
C ARG A 75 -6.49 -16.63 4.57
N MET A 76 -5.55 -15.72 4.29
CA MET A 76 -5.75 -14.28 4.55
C MET A 76 -7.03 -13.77 3.90
N TRP A 77 -7.26 -14.12 2.63
CA TRP A 77 -8.48 -13.77 1.91
C TRP A 77 -9.72 -14.41 2.55
N SER A 78 -9.72 -15.73 2.73
CA SER A 78 -10.90 -16.48 3.20
C SER A 78 -11.26 -16.25 4.67
N GLU A 79 -10.35 -15.70 5.48
CA GLU A 79 -10.62 -15.29 6.86
C GLU A 79 -11.00 -13.80 6.97
N THR A 80 -10.67 -12.97 5.97
CA THR A 80 -10.95 -11.53 5.94
C THR A 80 -11.92 -11.16 4.82
N VAL A 81 -11.45 -10.50 3.75
CA VAL A 81 -12.24 -9.90 2.66
C VAL A 81 -13.13 -10.91 1.93
N GLY A 82 -12.66 -12.14 1.78
CA GLY A 82 -13.38 -13.22 1.11
C GLY A 82 -14.45 -13.89 1.97
N ASN A 83 -14.52 -13.58 3.27
CA ASN A 83 -15.48 -14.13 4.20
C ASN A 83 -16.70 -13.21 4.34
N PRO A 84 -17.91 -13.61 3.90
CA PRO A 84 -19.11 -12.79 4.05
C PRO A 84 -19.51 -12.50 5.52
N SER A 85 -18.96 -13.25 6.47
CA SER A 85 -19.18 -13.04 7.91
C SER A 85 -18.09 -12.19 8.57
N SER A 86 -17.01 -11.88 7.86
CA SER A 86 -15.97 -10.97 8.35
C SER A 86 -16.45 -9.54 8.22
N ARG A 87 -16.07 -8.70 9.19
CA ARG A 87 -16.29 -7.25 9.13
C ARG A 87 -15.31 -6.52 8.20
N PHE A 88 -14.20 -7.17 7.86
CA PHE A 88 -13.12 -6.55 7.10
C PHE A 88 -13.43 -6.54 5.61
N GLU A 89 -13.39 -5.35 5.02
CA GLU A 89 -13.61 -5.12 3.59
C GLU A 89 -12.30 -4.88 2.83
N ILE A 90 -11.24 -4.49 3.56
CA ILE A 90 -9.90 -4.25 3.01
C ILE A 90 -8.87 -5.01 3.84
N LEU A 91 -7.90 -5.57 3.14
CA LEU A 91 -6.68 -6.15 3.70
C LEU A 91 -5.46 -5.47 3.07
N GLY A 92 -4.52 -5.03 3.90
CA GLY A 92 -3.29 -4.36 3.46
C GLY A 92 -2.26 -4.26 4.59
N TYR A 93 -1.13 -3.61 4.32
CA TYR A 93 -0.12 -3.33 5.34
C TYR A 93 -0.23 -1.90 5.86
N ASN A 94 0.01 -1.72 7.15
CA ASN A 94 0.07 -0.45 7.85
C ASN A 94 1.54 -0.07 8.07
N ILE A 95 1.94 1.12 7.62
CA ILE A 95 3.26 1.69 7.92
C ILE A 95 3.24 2.62 9.14
N GLY A 96 2.05 3.04 9.58
CA GLY A 96 1.91 3.81 10.81
C GLY A 96 1.95 2.93 12.07
N GLY A 97 2.02 3.56 13.23
CA GLY A 97 1.84 2.88 14.51
C GLY A 97 0.43 2.29 14.72
N VAL A 98 0.20 1.63 15.86
CA VAL A 98 -1.09 1.00 16.21
C VAL A 98 -2.25 2.00 16.27
N GLU A 99 -1.97 3.28 16.46
CA GLU A 99 -2.96 4.37 16.44
C GLU A 99 -2.95 5.16 15.12
N GLU A 100 -1.93 4.97 14.28
CA GLU A 100 -1.76 5.65 13.01
C GLU A 100 -2.10 4.68 11.89
N ARG A 101 -3.26 4.89 11.27
CA ARG A 101 -3.72 4.07 10.16
C ARG A 101 -3.21 4.69 8.86
N SER A 102 -2.01 4.30 8.48
CA SER A 102 -1.36 4.67 7.22
C SER A 102 -1.18 3.41 6.39
N LEU A 103 -2.14 3.12 5.53
CA LEU A 103 -2.05 1.96 4.63
C LEU A 103 -0.97 2.17 3.58
N THR A 104 -0.26 1.11 3.24
CA THR A 104 0.66 1.09 2.10
C THR A 104 -0.10 0.75 0.82
N ASN A 105 0.43 1.15 -0.34
CA ASN A 105 -0.20 0.97 -1.63
C ASN A 105 0.38 -0.18 -2.48
N TYR A 106 1.40 -0.88 -1.97
CA TYR A 106 2.07 -1.98 -2.70
C TYR A 106 1.35 -3.33 -2.57
N PHE A 107 0.45 -3.49 -1.60
CA PHE A 107 -0.40 -4.68 -1.44
C PHE A 107 -1.76 -4.29 -0.90
N LEU A 108 -2.80 -4.53 -1.68
CA LEU A 108 -4.16 -4.16 -1.37
C LEU A 108 -5.09 -5.29 -1.80
N ALA A 109 -5.96 -5.74 -0.89
CA ALA A 109 -7.01 -6.68 -1.21
C ALA A 109 -8.37 -6.11 -0.79
N ALA A 110 -9.36 -6.22 -1.68
CA ALA A 110 -10.72 -5.74 -1.41
C ALA A 110 -11.77 -6.45 -2.28
N GLY A 111 -13.03 -6.34 -1.86
CA GLY A 111 -14.16 -6.64 -2.73
C GLY A 111 -14.31 -5.61 -3.87
N ARG A 112 -15.16 -5.94 -4.84
CA ARG A 112 -15.58 -4.99 -5.90
C ARG A 112 -16.32 -3.80 -5.30
N ASN A 113 -16.26 -2.66 -5.99
CA ASN A 113 -16.98 -1.44 -5.60
C ASN A 113 -16.73 -1.04 -4.13
N ASN A 114 -15.51 -1.24 -3.63
CA ASN A 114 -15.19 -0.88 -2.25
C ASN A 114 -15.32 0.66 -2.06
N PRO A 115 -16.11 1.13 -1.08
CA PRO A 115 -16.46 2.54 -0.95
C PRO A 115 -15.28 3.44 -0.57
N MET A 116 -14.27 2.89 0.11
CA MET A 116 -13.05 3.63 0.40
C MET A 116 -12.20 3.80 -0.86
N PHE A 117 -11.95 2.73 -1.61
CA PHE A 117 -11.16 2.82 -2.85
C PHE A 117 -11.83 3.65 -3.94
N GLU A 118 -13.16 3.71 -3.98
CA GLU A 118 -13.90 4.60 -4.88
C GLU A 118 -13.59 6.07 -4.55
N ARG A 119 -13.65 6.45 -3.27
CA ARG A 119 -13.31 7.80 -2.80
C ARG A 119 -11.84 8.13 -3.01
N CYS A 120 -10.94 7.20 -2.69
CA CYS A 120 -9.51 7.34 -2.94
C CYS A 120 -9.24 7.60 -4.44
N HIS A 121 -9.87 6.82 -5.32
CA HIS A 121 -9.73 6.97 -6.77
C HIS A 121 -10.26 8.30 -7.27
N ARG A 122 -11.47 8.71 -6.82
CA ARG A 122 -12.05 10.02 -7.13
C ARG A 122 -11.14 11.17 -6.70
N LEU A 123 -10.58 11.10 -5.50
CA LEU A 123 -9.63 12.10 -5.00
C LEU A 123 -8.35 12.13 -5.85
N LEU A 124 -7.78 10.98 -6.19
CA LEU A 124 -6.59 10.93 -7.05
C LEU A 124 -6.87 11.53 -8.43
N LEU A 125 -8.01 11.21 -9.07
CA LEU A 125 -8.38 11.85 -10.33
C LEU A 125 -8.50 13.37 -10.19
N ALA A 126 -9.06 13.87 -9.09
CA ALA A 126 -9.14 15.30 -8.82
C ALA A 126 -7.74 15.95 -8.66
N LEU A 127 -6.79 15.26 -8.02
CA LEU A 127 -5.41 15.72 -7.91
C LEU A 127 -4.73 15.81 -9.28
N TRP A 128 -4.94 14.81 -10.14
CA TRP A 128 -4.43 14.81 -11.51
C TRP A 128 -5.11 15.84 -12.41
N ALA A 129 -6.38 16.16 -12.16
CA ALA A 129 -7.14 17.15 -12.95
C ALA A 129 -6.80 18.61 -12.59
N ALA A 130 -6.08 18.86 -11.48
CA ALA A 130 -5.66 20.19 -11.08
C ALA A 130 -4.84 20.90 -12.18
N ASP A 131 -4.85 22.23 -12.18
CA ASP A 131 -4.09 23.07 -13.12
C ASP A 131 -4.35 22.77 -14.61
N SER A 132 -5.59 22.42 -14.97
CA SER A 132 -5.99 22.00 -16.34
C SER A 132 -5.48 20.61 -16.76
N GLY A 133 -5.05 19.81 -15.78
CA GLY A 133 -4.60 18.43 -15.95
C GLY A 133 -3.08 18.32 -15.93
N LYS A 134 -2.55 17.70 -14.87
CA LYS A 134 -1.14 17.40 -14.65
C LYS A 134 -0.66 16.22 -15.49
N ASP A 135 0.63 16.22 -15.80
CA ASP A 135 1.35 15.13 -16.49
C ASP A 135 2.43 14.48 -15.62
N SER A 136 2.78 15.07 -14.47
CA SER A 136 3.63 14.48 -13.43
C SER A 136 2.98 14.66 -12.06
N THR A 137 3.53 14.00 -11.04
CA THR A 137 3.10 14.14 -9.64
C THR A 137 3.76 15.31 -8.91
N GLU A 138 4.66 16.05 -9.57
CA GLU A 138 5.42 17.13 -8.97
C GLU A 138 4.50 18.23 -8.41
N GLY A 139 4.72 18.57 -7.14
CA GLY A 139 3.95 19.56 -6.40
C GLY A 139 2.53 19.15 -6.03
N MET A 140 2.09 17.91 -6.29
CA MET A 140 0.75 17.45 -5.92
C MET A 140 0.53 17.46 -4.39
N HIS A 141 1.58 17.26 -3.60
CA HIS A 141 1.52 17.38 -2.13
C HIS A 141 1.05 18.76 -1.64
N MET A 142 1.19 19.81 -2.47
CA MET A 142 0.73 21.17 -2.14
C MET A 142 -0.75 21.39 -2.49
N SER A 143 -1.43 20.39 -3.04
CA SER A 143 -2.84 20.51 -3.41
C SER A 143 -3.69 20.91 -2.21
N PRO A 144 -4.60 21.90 -2.35
CA PRO A 144 -5.58 22.20 -1.32
C PRO A 144 -6.46 21.00 -0.92
N LEU A 145 -6.62 20.03 -1.81
CA LEU A 145 -7.36 18.78 -1.54
C LEU A 145 -6.64 17.85 -0.55
N LEU A 146 -5.34 18.06 -0.33
CA LEU A 146 -4.53 17.31 0.65
C LEU A 146 -4.25 18.12 1.92
N LYS A 147 -4.98 19.22 2.14
CA LYS A 147 -4.77 20.07 3.31
C LYS A 147 -4.94 19.28 4.60
N GLY A 148 -3.88 19.27 5.41
CA GLY A 148 -3.88 18.58 6.71
C GLY A 148 -3.26 17.18 6.67
N VAL A 149 -2.92 16.65 5.48
CA VAL A 149 -2.15 15.41 5.38
C VAL A 149 -0.66 15.71 5.63
N PRO A 150 0.00 15.02 6.56
CA PRO A 150 1.44 15.19 6.78
C PRO A 150 2.28 14.75 5.58
N LEU A 151 3.41 15.43 5.37
CA LEU A 151 4.42 14.96 4.41
C LEU A 151 5.07 13.67 4.90
N GLN A 152 5.25 12.75 3.97
CA GLN A 152 5.81 11.42 4.22
C GLN A 152 7.30 11.48 4.53
N GLY A 153 7.80 10.43 5.19
CA GLY A 153 9.22 10.27 5.47
C GLY A 153 9.73 11.21 6.56
N GLU A 154 9.13 11.18 7.75
CA GLU A 154 9.45 12.08 8.88
C GLU A 154 10.94 12.14 9.24
N SER A 155 11.69 11.07 8.98
CA SER A 155 13.13 10.98 9.23
C SER A 155 14.00 11.66 8.17
N PHE A 156 13.44 12.13 7.06
CA PHE A 156 14.16 12.78 5.96
C PHE A 156 14.13 14.31 6.03
N GLY A 157 15.05 14.95 5.30
CA GLY A 157 15.04 16.40 5.12
C GLY A 157 13.84 16.89 4.31
N ASP A 158 13.44 18.16 4.49
CA ASP A 158 12.21 18.73 3.90
C ASP A 158 12.08 18.53 2.39
N GLY A 159 13.18 18.70 1.63
CA GLY A 159 13.19 18.47 0.19
C GLY A 159 12.81 17.03 -0.18
N THR A 160 13.48 16.05 0.42
CA THR A 160 13.20 14.62 0.23
C THR A 160 11.79 14.25 0.67
N ARG A 161 11.26 14.87 1.73
CA ARG A 161 9.87 14.62 2.18
C ARG A 161 8.83 15.08 1.18
N ARG A 162 9.06 16.22 0.53
CA ARG A 162 8.19 16.74 -0.54
C ARG A 162 8.24 15.84 -1.77
N GLU A 163 9.44 15.54 -2.24
CA GLU A 163 9.68 14.63 -3.37
C GLU A 163 9.04 13.26 -3.11
N LEU A 164 9.23 12.70 -1.92
CA LEU A 164 8.61 11.45 -1.51
C LEU A 164 7.08 11.57 -1.50
N SER A 165 6.51 12.65 -0.96
CA SER A 165 5.06 12.83 -0.88
C SER A 165 4.40 12.94 -2.27
N ASP A 166 5.10 13.56 -3.23
CA ASP A 166 4.68 13.57 -4.65
C ASP A 166 4.83 12.18 -5.28
N TYR A 167 5.95 11.50 -5.03
CA TYR A 167 6.21 10.15 -5.52
C TYR A 167 5.16 9.14 -5.03
N ILE A 168 4.75 9.20 -3.76
CA ILE A 168 3.68 8.37 -3.20
C ILE A 168 2.35 9.12 -3.07
N ILE A 169 2.00 9.95 -4.06
CA ILE A 169 0.76 10.74 -4.03
C ILE A 169 -0.50 9.89 -3.87
N GLN A 170 -0.48 8.65 -4.33
CA GLN A 170 -1.60 7.76 -4.11
C GLN A 170 -1.79 7.43 -2.62
N ALA A 171 -0.70 7.21 -1.87
CA ALA A 171 -0.77 7.02 -0.43
C ALA A 171 -1.30 8.29 0.27
N GLN A 172 -0.90 9.48 -0.19
CA GLN A 172 -1.46 10.75 0.30
C GLN A 172 -2.99 10.85 0.10
N ALA A 173 -3.49 10.49 -1.09
CA ALA A 173 -4.93 10.45 -1.36
C ALA A 173 -5.66 9.43 -0.46
N MET A 174 -5.03 8.28 -0.20
CA MET A 174 -5.58 7.28 0.71
C MET A 174 -5.61 7.81 2.16
N THR A 175 -4.52 8.40 2.66
CA THR A 175 -4.46 9.02 3.99
C THR A 175 -5.52 10.11 4.17
N MET A 176 -5.71 10.99 3.17
CA MET A 176 -6.78 11.98 3.20
C MET A 176 -8.15 11.31 3.34
N THR A 177 -8.43 10.30 2.50
CA THR A 177 -9.72 9.59 2.52
C THR A 177 -9.97 8.90 3.86
N MET A 178 -8.93 8.32 4.46
CA MET A 178 -8.99 7.68 5.78
C MET A 178 -9.27 8.68 6.92
N GLY A 179 -8.84 9.94 6.79
CA GLY A 179 -9.03 10.98 7.79
C GLY A 179 -10.29 11.84 7.59
N LEU A 180 -10.96 11.72 6.45
CA LEU A 180 -12.10 12.58 6.08
C LEU A 180 -13.39 12.14 6.79
N VAL A 181 -14.16 13.12 7.26
CA VAL A 181 -15.58 12.97 7.58
C VAL A 181 -16.36 13.87 6.63
N ASP A 182 -17.26 13.30 5.85
CA ASP A 182 -18.09 14.00 4.87
C ASP A 182 -19.56 13.77 5.20
N GLU A 183 -20.25 14.80 5.69
CA GLU A 183 -21.66 14.72 6.05
C GLU A 183 -22.58 14.65 4.81
N GLU A 184 -22.13 15.19 3.66
CA GLU A 184 -22.94 15.22 2.43
C GLU A 184 -23.03 13.83 1.81
N ASP A 185 -21.92 13.09 1.79
CA ASP A 185 -21.84 11.73 1.24
C ASP A 185 -21.90 10.62 2.32
N GLY A 186 -22.03 11.00 3.59
CA GLY A 186 -22.19 10.10 4.74
C GLY A 186 -20.93 9.31 5.09
N TRP A 187 -19.75 9.77 4.67
CA TRP A 187 -18.47 9.13 4.93
C TRP A 187 -17.93 9.47 6.31
N ASP A 188 -17.52 8.44 7.04
CA ASP A 188 -16.74 8.56 8.26
C ASP A 188 -15.51 7.67 8.09
N GLY A 189 -14.45 8.25 7.51
CA GLY A 189 -13.19 7.57 7.24
C GLY A 189 -12.57 6.98 8.50
N PRO A 190 -12.39 7.74 9.59
CA PRO A 190 -11.82 7.22 10.83
C PRO A 190 -12.56 6.00 11.38
N ARG A 191 -13.90 6.03 11.39
CA ARG A 191 -14.69 4.87 11.80
C ARG A 191 -14.54 3.70 10.83
N TYR A 192 -14.63 3.95 9.52
CA TYR A 192 -14.50 2.91 8.52
C TYR A 192 -13.15 2.18 8.65
N VAL A 193 -12.08 2.95 8.82
CA VAL A 193 -10.73 2.43 9.01
C VAL A 193 -10.63 1.55 10.27
N ALA A 194 -11.23 1.98 11.37
CA ALA A 194 -11.22 1.22 12.62
C ALA A 194 -12.02 -0.09 12.55
N GLU A 195 -13.09 -0.11 11.75
CA GLU A 195 -14.05 -1.22 11.74
C GLU A 195 -13.84 -2.21 10.59
N HIS A 196 -13.34 -1.74 9.44
CA HIS A 196 -13.38 -2.49 8.17
C HIS A 196 -12.02 -2.78 7.53
N ILE A 197 -10.91 -2.35 8.13
CA ILE A 197 -9.57 -2.56 7.56
C ILE A 197 -8.77 -3.55 8.41
N TYR A 198 -8.39 -4.68 7.81
CA TYR A 198 -7.39 -5.58 8.36
C TYR A 198 -5.99 -5.09 7.96
N ALA A 199 -5.35 -4.36 8.88
CA ALA A 199 -4.08 -3.69 8.63
C ALA A 199 -2.94 -4.43 9.33
N ILE A 200 -2.12 -5.16 8.56
CA ILE A 200 -0.96 -5.91 9.07
C ILE A 200 0.20 -4.95 9.28
N ASP A 201 0.97 -5.07 10.36
CA ASP A 201 2.16 -4.25 10.55
C ASP A 201 3.16 -4.48 9.40
N CYS A 202 3.57 -3.43 8.70
CA CYS A 202 4.41 -3.60 7.51
C CYS A 202 5.83 -4.05 7.86
N MET A 203 6.37 -3.62 9.01
CA MET A 203 7.73 -3.96 9.41
C MET A 203 7.84 -5.45 9.67
N GLU A 204 6.87 -6.04 10.36
CA GLU A 204 6.83 -7.47 10.59
C GLU A 204 6.35 -8.26 9.38
N GLY A 205 5.36 -7.74 8.65
CA GLY A 205 4.63 -8.48 7.64
C GLY A 205 5.25 -8.47 6.23
N SER A 206 6.06 -7.47 5.89
CA SER A 206 6.63 -7.35 4.53
C SER A 206 8.02 -6.72 4.46
N GLN A 207 8.47 -6.01 5.51
CA GLN A 207 9.72 -5.24 5.52
C GLN A 207 10.74 -5.74 6.55
N LEU A 208 10.54 -6.93 7.13
CA LEU A 208 11.31 -7.40 8.29
C LEU A 208 12.82 -7.48 8.03
N ILE A 209 13.22 -7.73 6.78
CA ILE A 209 14.63 -7.72 6.39
C ILE A 209 15.30 -6.37 6.67
N ASN A 210 14.59 -5.25 6.55
CA ASN A 210 15.15 -3.92 6.79
C ASN A 210 15.53 -3.73 8.26
N ASP A 211 14.83 -4.38 9.20
CA ASP A 211 15.21 -4.37 10.61
C ASP A 211 16.51 -5.15 10.83
N PHE A 212 16.67 -6.30 10.18
CA PHE A 212 17.90 -7.10 10.29
C PHE A 212 19.12 -6.45 9.63
N THR A 213 18.91 -5.68 8.57
CA THR A 213 19.99 -5.05 7.80
C THR A 213 20.16 -3.57 8.11
N ALA A 214 19.35 -2.99 9.00
CA ALA A 214 19.30 -1.57 9.27
C ALA A 214 19.15 -0.73 7.99
N TRP A 215 18.23 -1.16 7.10
CA TRP A 215 17.94 -0.54 5.81
C TRP A 215 19.12 -0.56 4.80
N ASP A 216 20.14 -1.38 5.05
CA ASP A 216 21.23 -1.59 4.08
C ASP A 216 20.81 -2.61 3.01
N CYS A 217 20.36 -2.10 1.87
CA CYS A 217 19.95 -2.90 0.72
C CYS A 217 21.09 -3.71 0.11
N SER A 218 22.34 -3.20 0.14
CA SER A 218 23.50 -3.92 -0.39
C SER A 218 23.80 -5.14 0.48
N LYS A 219 23.78 -4.96 1.80
CA LYS A 219 23.91 -6.05 2.76
C LYS A 219 22.79 -7.08 2.61
N ALA A 220 21.53 -6.63 2.46
CA ALA A 220 20.40 -7.52 2.23
C ALA A 220 20.60 -8.39 0.98
N TYR A 221 21.02 -7.77 -0.12
CA TYR A 221 21.30 -8.47 -1.37
C TYR A 221 22.45 -9.47 -1.23
N GLU A 222 23.56 -9.08 -0.62
CA GLU A 222 24.73 -9.93 -0.41
C GLU A 222 24.37 -11.16 0.43
N LEU A 223 23.68 -10.98 1.56
CA LEU A 223 23.27 -12.08 2.44
C LEU A 223 22.30 -13.05 1.74
N LEU A 224 21.29 -12.53 1.04
CA LEU A 224 20.30 -13.38 0.36
C LEU A 224 20.80 -14.01 -0.95
N SER A 225 21.98 -13.60 -1.42
CA SER A 225 22.63 -14.20 -2.60
C SER A 225 23.60 -15.33 -2.25
N LEU A 226 23.82 -15.60 -0.95
CA LEU A 226 24.75 -16.64 -0.52
C LEU A 226 24.23 -18.05 -0.90
N PRO A 227 25.11 -18.94 -1.38
CA PRO A 227 24.74 -20.33 -1.54
C PRO A 227 24.57 -20.99 -0.16
N LEU A 228 23.67 -21.96 -0.08
CA LEU A 228 23.59 -22.85 1.08
C LEU A 228 24.92 -23.61 1.25
N PRO A 229 25.34 -23.92 2.49
CA PRO A 229 26.51 -24.76 2.74
C PRO A 229 26.32 -26.13 2.07
N LYS A 230 27.39 -26.69 1.49
CA LYS A 230 27.31 -28.03 0.91
C LYS A 230 27.21 -29.07 2.02
N ALA A 231 26.78 -30.28 1.65
CA ALA A 231 26.73 -31.39 2.58
C ALA A 231 28.10 -31.62 3.25
N GLY A 232 28.15 -31.49 4.57
CA GLY A 232 29.36 -31.68 5.38
C GLY A 232 30.18 -30.39 5.64
N GLU A 233 29.80 -29.25 5.07
CA GLU A 233 30.41 -27.95 5.37
C GLU A 233 29.69 -27.27 6.54
N SER A 234 30.43 -26.52 7.36
CA SER A 234 29.85 -25.65 8.40
C SER A 234 29.39 -24.33 7.79
N GLU A 235 28.33 -23.73 8.35
CA GLU A 235 27.90 -22.37 7.99
C GLU A 235 29.01 -21.34 8.27
N SER A 236 29.18 -20.35 7.38
CA SER A 236 29.88 -19.11 7.70
C SER A 236 28.99 -18.20 8.55
N ALA A 237 29.57 -17.16 9.15
CA ALA A 237 28.81 -16.18 9.93
C ALA A 237 27.75 -15.46 9.09
N GLU A 238 28.07 -15.17 7.83
CA GLU A 238 27.14 -14.55 6.88
C GLU A 238 26.02 -15.51 6.47
N GLN A 239 26.32 -16.81 6.31
CA GLN A 239 25.30 -17.83 6.06
C GLN A 239 24.37 -18.01 7.26
N GLU A 240 24.91 -17.99 8.48
CA GLU A 240 24.11 -18.04 9.70
C GLU A 240 23.19 -16.81 9.81
N GLN A 241 23.69 -15.62 9.52
CA GLN A 241 22.88 -14.39 9.49
C GLN A 241 21.80 -14.44 8.40
N ALA A 242 22.13 -14.92 7.19
CA ALA A 242 21.15 -15.08 6.12
C ALA A 242 20.04 -16.07 6.52
N ARG A 243 20.40 -17.18 7.18
CA ARG A 243 19.45 -18.15 7.73
C ARG A 243 18.55 -17.51 8.79
N GLU A 244 19.11 -16.71 9.70
CA GLU A 244 18.34 -15.99 10.72
C GLU A 244 17.29 -15.07 10.08
N ILE A 245 17.65 -14.32 9.03
CA ILE A 245 16.72 -13.46 8.29
C ILE A 245 15.60 -14.29 7.66
N VAL A 246 15.93 -15.34 6.90
CA VAL A 246 14.92 -16.16 6.20
C VAL A 246 14.00 -16.88 7.19
N GLU A 247 14.55 -17.52 8.23
CA GLU A 247 13.75 -18.15 9.27
C GLU A 247 12.92 -17.13 10.05
N GLY A 248 13.45 -15.93 10.31
CA GLY A 248 12.76 -14.82 10.95
C GLY A 248 11.53 -14.40 10.16
N CYS A 249 11.69 -14.14 8.86
CA CYS A 249 10.60 -13.81 7.94
C CYS A 249 9.55 -14.94 7.91
N LEU A 250 9.96 -16.19 7.74
CA LEU A 250 9.04 -17.32 7.68
C LEU A 250 8.31 -17.60 8.99
N ARG A 251 8.88 -17.26 10.15
CA ARG A 251 8.23 -17.50 11.45
C ARG A 251 7.35 -16.34 11.89
N ARG A 252 7.77 -15.09 11.68
CA ARG A 252 7.11 -13.90 12.24
C ARG A 252 5.99 -13.38 11.36
N VAL A 253 6.23 -13.33 10.04
CA VAL A 253 5.21 -12.92 9.06
C VAL A 253 3.98 -13.82 9.20
N TRP A 254 4.20 -15.14 9.26
CA TRP A 254 3.16 -16.18 9.31
C TRP A 254 2.24 -16.10 10.54
N VAL A 255 2.69 -15.47 11.62
CA VAL A 255 1.91 -15.35 12.87
C VAL A 255 0.94 -14.17 12.79
N GLN A 256 1.27 -13.10 12.07
CA GLN A 256 0.44 -11.89 11.99
C GLN A 256 -0.77 -12.02 11.06
N ALA A 257 -0.75 -12.93 10.08
CA ALA A 257 -1.92 -13.23 9.25
C ALA A 257 -3.00 -14.05 9.97
N ARG A 258 -2.97 -14.18 11.31
CA ARG A 258 -4.08 -14.74 12.07
C ARG A 258 -5.02 -13.63 12.50
N PRO A 259 -6.27 -13.59 12.01
CA PRO A 259 -7.30 -12.80 12.65
C PRO A 259 -7.40 -13.28 14.10
N ARG A 260 -7.15 -12.38 15.05
CA ARG A 260 -7.39 -12.69 16.46
C ARG A 260 -8.89 -12.95 16.60
N ALA A 261 -9.25 -14.13 17.09
CA ALA A 261 -10.63 -14.40 17.47
C ALA A 261 -11.04 -13.37 18.53
N ASP A 262 -12.15 -12.67 18.31
CA ASP A 262 -12.74 -11.67 19.20
C ASP A 262 -13.19 -12.27 20.55
N SER A 263 -12.26 -12.76 21.36
CA SER A 263 -12.53 -13.33 22.69
C SER A 263 -11.53 -12.94 23.77
N GLU A 264 -10.44 -12.23 23.44
CA GLU A 264 -9.61 -11.56 24.46
C GLU A 264 -9.88 -10.07 24.42
N SER A 265 -10.84 -9.63 25.24
CA SER A 265 -11.00 -8.23 25.59
C SER A 265 -9.63 -7.71 26.10
N PRO A 266 -9.04 -6.64 25.53
CA PRO A 266 -7.93 -6.00 26.19
C PRO A 266 -8.45 -5.50 27.54
N GLY A 267 -7.79 -5.99 28.60
CA GLY A 267 -8.18 -5.77 29.98
C GLY A 267 -8.45 -4.30 30.27
N ARG A 268 -9.45 -4.09 31.13
CA ARG A 268 -9.77 -2.86 31.86
C ARG A 268 -8.59 -1.88 31.91
N TYR A 269 -8.69 -0.77 31.17
CA TYR A 269 -7.86 0.39 31.43
C TYR A 269 -8.29 1.00 32.77
N SER A 270 -7.42 0.84 33.76
CA SER A 270 -7.51 1.52 35.04
C SER A 270 -7.17 3.00 34.86
N GLY A 271 -8.17 3.86 35.10
CA GLY A 271 -8.02 5.13 35.81
C GLY A 271 -7.05 6.17 35.24
N VAL A 272 -7.58 7.10 34.45
CA VAL A 272 -7.19 8.50 34.58
C VAL A 272 -8.44 9.25 35.00
N THR A 273 -8.50 9.58 36.29
CA THR A 273 -9.43 10.56 36.85
C THR A 273 -9.17 11.90 36.19
N VAL A 274 -10.22 12.44 35.57
CA VAL A 274 -10.32 13.87 35.29
C VAL A 274 -10.42 14.56 36.65
N GLU A 275 -9.35 15.25 37.05
CA GLU A 275 -9.43 16.28 38.08
C GLU A 275 -9.10 17.63 37.45
N GLU A 276 -9.87 18.61 37.91
CA GLU A 276 -10.08 19.96 37.42
C GLU A 276 -8.84 20.86 37.54
N ALA A 277 -8.60 21.70 36.51
CA ALA A 277 -8.20 23.11 36.59
C ALA A 277 -8.07 23.73 35.19
#